data_AF-A0A7S2AHF5-F1
#
_entry.id   AF-A0A7S2AHF5-F1
#
_cell.length_a   1.000
_cell.length_b   1.000
_cell.length_c   1.000
_cell.angle_alpha   90.00
_cell.angle_beta   90.00
_cell.angle_gamma   90.00
#
_symmetry.space_group_name_H-M   'P 1'
#
loop_
_entity.id
_entity.type
_entity.pdbx_description
1 polymer ?
#
loop_
_entity_poly.entity_id
_entity_poly.type
_entity_poly.pdbx_seq_one_letter_code
_entity_poly.pdbx_strand_id
1 'polypeptide(L)'
;AAAFSLGYLDTHTSSFAGPQLRPEGCYLYQGALFLDSRESARGNGVVGGRYSICSSAPYRVTSTTTSTVTTMTTMTTTTTTVWGFPSLFCFEVMMRNSYEYGLVRKQIQRKAGIFNCDEYAVFSQD
;
A
#
# COMPACT_ATOMS: atom_id res chain seq x y z
N ALA A 1 -3.46 1.38 3.86
CA ALA A 1 -4.38 1.73 4.97
C ALA A 1 -4.27 0.76 6.13
N ALA A 2 -4.88 -0.42 6.11
CA ALA A 2 -4.99 -1.26 7.32
C ALA A 2 -3.64 -1.76 7.89
N ALA A 3 -2.69 -2.18 7.04
CA ALA A 3 -1.34 -2.57 7.50
C ALA A 3 -0.57 -1.37 8.10
N PHE A 4 -0.67 -0.20 7.47
CA PHE A 4 -0.08 1.03 7.98
C PHE A 4 -0.71 1.48 9.31
N SER A 5 -2.04 1.38 9.46
CA SER A 5 -2.74 1.64 10.73
C SER A 5 -2.23 0.75 11.87
N LEU A 6 -1.72 -0.44 11.53
CA LEU A 6 -1.11 -1.37 12.47
C LEU A 6 0.40 -1.14 12.65
N GLY A 7 0.97 -0.09 12.07
CA GLY A 7 2.39 0.26 12.18
C GLY A 7 3.32 -0.54 11.25
N TYR A 8 2.78 -1.29 10.30
CA TYR A 8 3.61 -2.00 9.31
C TYR A 8 3.96 -1.05 8.16
N LEU A 9 5.22 -0.64 8.12
CA LEU A 9 5.82 0.27 7.12
C LEU A 9 6.57 -0.49 6.02
N ASP A 10 6.22 -1.76 5.79
CA ASP A 10 6.93 -2.61 4.85
C ASP A 10 6.84 -2.04 3.44
N THR A 11 7.98 -1.81 2.80
CA THR A 11 8.10 -1.31 1.43
C THR A 11 8.28 -2.44 0.42
N HIS A 12 8.39 -3.68 0.89
CA HIS A 12 8.54 -4.87 0.08
C HIS A 12 7.32 -5.77 0.24
N THR A 13 6.47 -5.81 -0.78
CA THR A 13 5.39 -6.80 -0.85
C THR A 13 5.92 -8.09 -1.44
N SER A 14 5.87 -9.19 -0.67
CA SER A 14 6.21 -10.52 -1.19
C SER A 14 4.96 -11.19 -1.77
N SER A 15 4.97 -11.48 -3.06
CA SER A 15 3.95 -12.33 -3.70
C SER A 15 4.35 -13.82 -3.56
N PHE A 16 3.38 -14.69 -3.29
CA PHE A 16 3.62 -16.13 -3.14
C PHE A 16 2.77 -16.94 -4.13
N ALA A 17 3.41 -17.87 -4.84
CA ALA A 17 2.79 -18.68 -5.89
C ALA A 17 2.79 -20.22 -5.62
N GLY A 18 3.03 -20.67 -4.38
CA GLY A 18 3.12 -22.11 -4.06
C GLY A 18 1.78 -22.78 -3.67
N PRO A 19 1.68 -24.12 -3.67
CA PRO A 19 0.43 -24.87 -3.45
C PRO A 19 -0.09 -24.84 -2.00
N GLN A 20 0.56 -24.10 -1.12
CA GLN A 20 0.23 -24.07 0.31
C GLN A 20 -1.07 -23.31 0.56
N LEU A 21 -1.90 -23.84 1.48
CA LEU A 21 -3.07 -23.16 2.02
C LEU A 21 -2.65 -21.84 2.68
N ARG A 22 -3.17 -20.73 2.17
CA ARG A 22 -2.89 -19.37 2.65
C ARG A 22 -4.14 -18.50 2.59
N PRO A 23 -4.20 -17.42 3.38
CA PRO A 23 -5.31 -16.47 3.35
C PRO A 23 -5.45 -15.82 1.98
N GLU A 24 -6.70 -15.61 1.55
CA GLU A 24 -7.02 -14.71 0.45
C GLU A 24 -6.72 -13.27 0.83
N GLY A 25 -6.20 -12.49 -0.13
CA GLY A 25 -5.96 -11.07 0.04
C GLY A 25 -4.72 -10.75 0.86
N CYS A 26 -4.71 -9.60 1.53
CA CYS A 26 -3.56 -9.13 2.31
C CYS A 26 -3.53 -9.79 3.69
N TYR A 27 -2.37 -10.34 4.07
CA TYR A 27 -2.15 -10.95 5.39
C TYR A 27 -0.74 -10.70 5.92
N LEU A 28 -0.59 -10.81 7.23
CA LEU A 28 0.70 -10.73 7.92
C LEU A 28 1.22 -12.13 8.23
N TYR A 29 2.52 -12.32 8.06
CA TYR A 29 3.22 -13.53 8.49
C TYR A 29 4.64 -13.18 8.91
N GLN A 30 5.02 -13.53 10.14
CA GLN A 30 6.35 -13.24 10.71
C GLN A 30 6.77 -11.76 10.60
N GLY A 31 5.80 -10.84 10.73
CA GLY A 31 6.04 -9.39 10.67
C GLY A 31 6.16 -8.81 9.26
N ALA A 32 6.10 -9.64 8.21
CA ALA A 32 6.10 -9.20 6.82
C ALA A 32 4.69 -9.21 6.21
N LEU A 33 4.48 -8.31 5.24
CA LEU A 33 3.23 -8.18 4.50
C LEU A 33 3.23 -9.09 3.27
N PHE A 34 2.13 -9.83 3.10
CA PHE A 34 1.91 -10.71 1.96
C PHE A 34 0.56 -10.43 1.30
N LEU A 35 0.49 -10.71 0.01
CA LEU A 35 -0.75 -10.73 -0.77
C LEU A 35 -0.85 -12.07 -1.50
N ASP A 36 -1.98 -12.75 -1.37
CA ASP A 36 -2.32 -13.93 -2.18
C ASP A 36 -3.66 -13.72 -2.88
N SER A 37 -3.62 -13.56 -4.20
CA SER A 37 -4.77 -13.27 -5.06
C SER A 37 -5.15 -14.45 -5.95
N ARG A 38 -4.69 -15.67 -5.64
CA ARG A 38 -4.99 -16.86 -6.44
C ARG A 38 -6.41 -17.36 -6.18
N GLU A 39 -7.05 -17.93 -7.20
CA GLU A 39 -8.39 -18.51 -7.04
C GLU A 39 -8.42 -19.62 -5.99
N SER A 40 -7.34 -20.41 -5.87
CA SER A 40 -7.19 -21.45 -4.85
C SER A 40 -7.04 -20.90 -3.43
N ALA A 41 -6.80 -19.60 -3.28
CA ALA A 41 -6.75 -18.93 -1.98
C ALA A 41 -8.14 -18.49 -1.50
N ARG A 42 -9.14 -18.42 -2.39
CA ARG A 42 -10.44 -17.81 -2.09
C ARG A 42 -11.14 -18.45 -0.90
N GLY A 43 -11.56 -17.61 0.05
CA GLY A 43 -12.29 -18.04 1.23
C GLY A 43 -11.47 -18.81 2.28
N ASN A 44 -10.15 -18.96 2.10
CA ASN A 44 -9.32 -19.73 3.03
C ASN A 44 -9.21 -19.11 4.44
N GLY A 45 -9.52 -17.83 4.61
CA GLY A 45 -9.44 -17.14 5.91
C GLY A 45 -8.04 -17.20 6.53
N VAL A 46 -7.95 -17.11 7.86
CA VAL A 46 -6.68 -17.16 8.61
C VAL A 46 -6.12 -18.58 8.61
N VAL A 47 -4.86 -18.77 8.17
CA VAL A 47 -4.24 -20.11 8.07
C VAL A 47 -2.81 -20.13 8.60
N GLY A 48 -2.51 -21.01 9.57
CA GLY A 48 -1.15 -21.31 10.01
C GLY A 48 -0.36 -20.09 10.49
N GLY A 49 -0.96 -19.26 11.35
CA GLY A 49 -0.35 -18.04 11.88
C GLY A 49 -0.29 -16.87 10.89
N ARG A 50 -1.04 -16.94 9.78
CA ARG A 50 -1.18 -15.88 8.78
C ARG A 50 -2.48 -15.13 9.02
N TYR A 51 -2.38 -13.88 9.45
CA TYR A 51 -3.55 -13.09 9.88
C TYR A 51 -3.98 -12.14 8.78
N SER A 52 -5.23 -12.25 8.32
CA SER A 52 -5.81 -11.32 7.36
C SER A 52 -5.85 -9.92 7.94
N ILE A 53 -5.60 -8.93 7.10
CA ILE A 53 -5.63 -7.53 7.50
C ILE A 53 -6.96 -6.93 7.04
N CYS A 54 -7.84 -6.61 8.00
CA CYS A 54 -9.09 -5.91 7.75
C CYS A 54 -9.00 -4.50 8.35
N SER A 55 -9.59 -3.48 7.70
CA SER A 55 -9.80 -2.19 8.36
C SER A 55 -11.12 -2.21 9.12
N SER A 56 -11.08 -2.09 10.45
CA SER A 56 -12.26 -1.92 11.31
C SER A 56 -12.49 -0.46 11.73
N ALA A 57 -11.61 0.46 11.30
CA ALA A 57 -11.60 1.85 11.72
C ALA A 57 -11.10 2.76 10.58
N PRO A 58 -11.47 4.05 10.60
CA PRO A 58 -10.96 5.04 9.64
C PRO A 58 -9.43 5.13 9.69
N TYR A 59 -8.83 5.22 8.50
CA TYR A 59 -7.40 5.31 8.31
C TYR A 59 -6.93 6.75 8.58
N ARG A 60 -6.09 6.93 9.60
CA ARG A 60 -5.45 8.22 9.94
C ARG A 60 -4.05 8.26 9.36
N VAL A 61 -3.75 9.35 8.68
CA VAL A 61 -2.49 9.48 7.94
C VAL A 61 -1.88 10.82 8.26
N THR A 62 -0.60 10.79 8.60
CA THR A 62 0.19 11.99 8.84
C THR A 62 1.17 12.12 7.68
N SER A 63 0.89 13.01 6.74
CA SER A 63 1.84 13.32 5.67
C SER A 63 2.75 14.47 6.11
N THR A 64 4.06 14.28 5.98
CA THR A 64 5.06 15.31 6.30
C THR A 64 5.69 15.79 5.00
N THR A 65 5.33 17.00 4.58
CA THR A 65 5.94 17.62 3.41
C THR A 65 7.10 18.51 3.87
N THR A 66 8.32 18.18 3.44
CA THR A 66 9.51 18.99 3.70
C THR A 66 9.80 19.85 2.48
N SER A 67 9.57 21.15 2.57
CA SER A 67 9.95 22.10 1.52
C SER A 67 11.27 22.77 1.89
N THR A 68 12.31 22.51 1.09
CA THR A 68 13.61 23.16 1.23
C THR A 68 13.63 24.40 0.34
N VAL A 69 13.57 25.59 0.93
CA VAL A 69 13.80 26.85 0.20
C VAL A 69 15.28 27.19 0.35
N THR A 70 15.95 27.65 -0.72
CA THR A 70 17.40 27.90 -0.85
C THR A 70 17.98 28.96 0.12
N THR A 71 17.23 29.35 1.13
CA THR A 71 17.56 30.35 2.15
C THR A 71 17.34 29.75 3.54
N MET A 72 18.22 28.85 3.98
CA MET A 72 18.39 28.29 5.36
C MET A 72 17.16 28.20 6.29
N THR A 73 15.96 27.92 5.78
CA THR A 73 14.73 27.86 6.59
C THR A 73 14.00 26.59 6.20
N THR A 74 13.95 25.62 7.13
CA THR A 74 13.21 24.37 6.95
C THR A 74 11.80 24.59 7.48
N MET A 75 10.80 24.63 6.59
CA MET A 75 9.39 24.65 7.00
C MET A 75 8.85 23.23 6.97
N THR A 76 8.41 22.74 8.14
CA THR A 76 7.76 21.44 8.29
C THR A 76 6.27 21.67 8.47
N THR A 77 5.47 21.20 7.51
CA THR A 77 4.00 21.24 7.62
C THR A 77 3.49 19.82 7.81
N THR A 78 2.85 19.57 8.96
CA THR A 78 2.19 18.30 9.27
C THR A 78 0.70 18.43 8.99
N THR A 79 0.21 17.63 8.04
CA THR A 79 -1.22 17.54 7.74
C THR A 79 -1.73 16.17 8.17
N THR A 80 -2.64 16.13 9.14
CA THR A 80 -3.37 14.92 9.52
C THR A 80 -4.68 14.82 8.74
N THR A 81 -4.80 13.79 7.93
CA THR A 81 -6.02 13.49 7.16
C THR A 81 -6.71 12.26 7.75
N VAL A 82 -8.03 12.32 7.88
CA VAL A 82 -8.87 11.19 8.30
C VAL A 82 -9.77 10.81 7.15
N TRP A 83 -9.59 9.61 6.61
CA TRP A 83 -10.43 9.07 5.54
C TRP A 83 -11.72 8.48 6.11
N GLY A 84 -12.81 8.57 5.33
CA GLY A 84 -14.12 8.00 5.71
C GLY A 84 -14.11 6.47 5.79
N PHE A 85 -15.25 5.87 6.18
CA PHE A 85 -15.43 4.42 6.19
C PHE A 85 -16.50 3.98 5.18
N PRO A 86 -16.20 3.03 4.27
CA PRO A 86 -14.89 2.42 4.04
C PRO A 86 -13.91 3.42 3.37
N SER A 87 -12.61 3.26 3.63
CA SER A 87 -11.55 3.97 2.90
C SER A 87 -10.87 3.02 1.93
N LEU A 88 -10.41 3.55 0.80
CA LEU A 88 -9.73 2.77 -0.24
C LEU A 88 -8.26 3.18 -0.32
N PHE A 89 -7.38 2.23 0.01
CA PHE A 89 -5.94 2.36 -0.25
C PHE A 89 -5.57 1.49 -1.44
N CYS A 90 -4.95 2.09 -2.44
CA CYS A 90 -4.55 1.38 -3.66
C CYS A 90 -3.04 1.36 -3.80
N PHE A 91 -2.49 0.33 -4.43
CA PHE A 91 -1.07 0.29 -4.72
C PHE A 91 -0.83 -0.39 -6.05
N GLU A 92 0.30 -0.07 -6.67
CA GLU A 92 0.80 -0.76 -7.85
C GLU A 92 2.31 -0.98 -7.75
N VAL A 93 2.79 -2.02 -8.42
CA VAL A 93 4.22 -2.28 -8.58
C VAL A 93 4.55 -2.00 -10.04
N MET A 94 5.58 -1.21 -10.28
CA MET A 94 6.06 -0.88 -11.64
C MET A 94 7.51 -1.28 -11.82
N MET A 95 7.88 -1.62 -13.05
CA MET A 95 9.26 -1.82 -13.48
C MET A 95 9.89 -0.46 -13.78
N ARG A 96 10.94 -0.12 -13.04
CA ARG A 96 11.59 1.19 -13.14
C ARG A 96 12.18 1.46 -14.52
N ASN A 97 12.75 0.43 -15.15
CA ASN A 97 13.48 0.52 -16.42
C ASN A 97 12.65 0.06 -17.62
N SER A 98 11.32 0.18 -17.54
CA SER A 98 10.38 -0.25 -18.57
C SER A 98 9.41 0.87 -18.97
N TYR A 99 8.52 0.58 -19.93
CA TYR A 99 7.44 1.48 -20.36
C TYR A 99 6.47 1.83 -19.21
N GLU A 100 6.45 1.03 -18.15
CA GLU A 100 5.59 1.23 -16.98
C GLU A 100 5.90 2.56 -16.27
N TYR A 101 7.17 2.96 -16.17
CA TYR A 101 7.52 4.25 -15.55
C TYR A 101 6.82 5.44 -16.23
N GLY A 102 6.83 5.46 -17.57
CA GLY A 102 6.15 6.49 -18.35
C GLY A 102 4.63 6.43 -18.18
N LEU A 103 4.07 5.22 -18.10
CA LEU A 103 2.65 4.99 -17.93
C LEU A 103 2.16 5.47 -16.56
N VAL A 104 2.83 5.06 -15.48
CA VAL A 104 2.52 5.46 -14.10
C VAL A 104 2.60 6.97 -13.95
N ARG A 105 3.62 7.62 -14.51
CA ARG A 105 3.74 9.08 -14.51
C ARG A 105 2.55 9.76 -15.18
N LYS A 106 2.01 9.19 -16.26
CA LYS A 106 0.79 9.71 -16.93
C LYS A 106 -0.47 9.44 -16.12
N GLN A 107 -0.57 8.31 -15.44
CA GLN A 107 -1.69 8.01 -14.55
C GLN A 107 -1.74 8.98 -13.35
N ILE A 108 -0.59 9.29 -12.74
CA ILE A 108 -0.46 10.31 -11.68
C ILE A 108 -0.94 11.68 -12.17
N GLN A 109 -0.43 12.12 -13.34
CA GLN A 109 -0.82 13.42 -13.92
C GLN A 109 -2.33 13.54 -14.16
N ARG A 110 -2.99 12.42 -14.45
CA ARG A 110 -4.43 12.38 -14.74
C ARG A 110 -5.29 12.03 -13.52
N LYS A 111 -4.69 11.76 -12.35
CA LYS A 111 -5.36 11.16 -11.19
C LYS A 111 -6.23 9.94 -11.58
N ALA A 112 -5.69 9.08 -12.45
CA ALA A 112 -6.41 7.92 -12.97
C ALA A 112 -5.96 6.62 -12.28
N GLY A 113 -6.78 5.57 -12.29
CA GLY A 113 -6.40 4.28 -11.70
C GLY A 113 -6.27 4.34 -10.17
N ILE A 114 -5.16 3.84 -9.63
CA ILE A 114 -4.89 3.82 -8.18
C ILE A 114 -4.84 5.22 -7.57
N PHE A 115 -4.58 6.25 -8.38
CA PHE A 115 -4.46 7.64 -7.96
C PHE A 115 -5.80 8.33 -7.67
N ASN A 116 -6.92 7.62 -7.87
CA ASN A 116 -8.26 8.06 -7.48
C ASN A 116 -8.69 7.49 -6.12
N CYS A 117 -7.88 6.64 -5.51
CA CYS A 117 -8.12 6.13 -4.17
C CYS A 117 -7.80 7.20 -3.12
N ASP A 118 -8.34 7.06 -1.91
CA ASP A 118 -8.10 7.99 -0.80
C ASP A 118 -6.60 8.16 -0.57
N GLU A 119 -5.86 7.06 -0.68
CA GLU A 119 -4.41 7.07 -0.64
C GLU A 119 -3.83 5.97 -1.51
N TYR A 120 -2.59 6.16 -1.93
CA TYR A 120 -1.92 5.23 -2.80
C TYR A 120 -0.41 5.14 -2.57
N ALA A 121 0.17 4.01 -2.97
CA ALA A 121 1.62 3.81 -3.02
C ALA A 121 2.03 3.17 -4.35
N VAL A 122 3.16 3.63 -4.89
CA VAL A 122 3.80 3.02 -6.07
C VAL A 122 5.12 2.42 -5.60
N PHE A 123 5.27 1.11 -5.80
CA PHE A 123 6.52 0.41 -5.54
C PHE A 123 7.24 0.15 -6.86
N SER A 124 8.57 0.21 -6.85
CA SER A 124 9.37 -0.14 -8.02
C SER A 124 10.08 -1.47 -7.80
N GLN A 125 10.02 -2.34 -8.80
CA GLN A 125 10.88 -3.52 -8.91
C GLN A 125 11.90 -3.27 -10.02
N ASP A 126 13.14 -3.73 -9.80
CA ASP A 126 14.24 -3.65 -10.77
C ASP A 126 14.06 -4.68 -11.91
#